data_AF-A0A7V1FV46-F1
#
_entry.id   AF-A0A7V1FV46-F1
#
_cell.length_a   1.000
_cell.length_b   1.000
_cell.length_c   1.000
_cell.angle_alpha   90.00
_cell.angle_beta   90.00
_cell.angle_gamma   90.00
#
_symmetry.space_group_name_H-M   'P 1'
#
loop_
_entity.id
_entity.type
_entity.pdbx_description
1 polymer ?
#
loop_
_entity_poly.entity_id
_entity_poly.type
_entity_poly.pdbx_seq_one_letter_code
_entity_poly.pdbx_strand_id
1 'polypeptide(L)'
;MELEDVVNGAVGPFDEYCDGYGNAGASGLGYVSVLKLQTGKVRADMDKVLEGIVSYDRAETLGAYVGQINMVAASSFCGLNGAVWGYHLARAESIADASIQPLFYRQRGDGVKIPVYSVEPLLDAGRALFGTMGERRFPPLPGAHVNCAVKSHTVKGPTSIWCAIGLAMAEDRQRDSNLFVEDAGDAPHLESDEDRMAYLENLMEHM
;
A
#
# COMPACT_ATOMS: atom_id res chain seq x y z
N MET A 1 15.50 -15.74 8.89
CA MET A 1 14.31 -16.57 8.68
C MET A 1 14.18 -16.73 7.18
N GLU A 2 14.06 -17.96 6.68
CA GLU A 2 13.89 -18.14 5.24
C GLU A 2 12.52 -17.60 4.82
N LEU A 3 12.40 -17.14 3.58
CA LEU A 3 11.12 -16.59 3.08
C LEU A 3 9.99 -17.62 3.18
N GLU A 4 10.31 -18.90 3.01
CA GLU A 4 9.37 -20.01 3.18
C GLU A 4 8.82 -20.08 4.61
N ASP A 5 9.69 -19.93 5.63
CA ASP A 5 9.26 -19.91 7.03
C ASP A 5 8.35 -18.70 7.32
N VAL A 6 8.67 -17.54 6.74
CA VAL A 6 7.83 -16.33 6.85
C VAL A 6 6.43 -16.59 6.30
N VAL A 7 6.34 -17.14 5.09
CA VAL A 7 5.06 -17.39 4.42
C VAL A 7 4.26 -18.46 5.17
N ASN A 8 4.90 -19.57 5.56
CA ASN A 8 4.26 -20.64 6.32
C ASN A 8 3.81 -20.17 7.70
N GLY A 9 4.48 -19.19 8.29
CA GLY A 9 4.13 -18.56 9.55
C GLY A 9 3.10 -17.42 9.45
N ALA A 10 2.63 -17.07 8.24
CA ALA A 10 1.70 -15.98 7.98
C ALA A 10 0.29 -16.48 7.57
N VAL A 11 -0.12 -17.66 8.06
CA VAL A 11 -1.44 -18.25 7.75
C VAL A 11 -2.38 -18.07 8.94
N GLY A 12 -3.48 -17.36 8.72
CA GLY A 12 -4.53 -17.16 9.73
C GLY A 12 -5.52 -18.33 9.80
N PRO A 13 -6.42 -18.35 10.81
CA PRO A 13 -7.36 -19.45 11.03
C PRO A 13 -8.64 -19.36 10.18
N PHE A 14 -8.71 -18.44 9.21
CA PHE A 14 -9.92 -18.15 8.44
C PHE A 14 -9.75 -18.57 6.98
N ASP A 15 -10.74 -19.27 6.43
CA ASP A 15 -10.70 -19.75 5.05
C ASP A 15 -10.93 -18.64 4.02
N GLU A 16 -11.80 -17.67 4.34
CA GLU A 16 -12.27 -16.63 3.41
C GLU A 16 -11.72 -15.23 3.71
N TYR A 17 -10.92 -15.08 4.77
CA TYR A 17 -10.44 -13.76 5.20
C TYR A 17 -8.94 -13.78 5.50
N CYS A 18 -8.27 -12.70 5.11
CA CYS A 18 -6.99 -12.36 5.71
C CYS A 18 -7.20 -11.78 7.11
N ASP A 19 -6.14 -11.74 7.91
CA ASP A 19 -6.16 -11.16 9.26
C ASP A 19 -4.93 -10.27 9.48
N GLY A 20 -4.97 -9.42 10.50
CA GLY A 20 -3.85 -8.58 10.90
C GLY A 20 -2.76 -9.36 11.64
N TYR A 21 -1.51 -8.98 11.41
CA TYR A 21 -0.37 -9.56 12.13
C TYR A 21 -0.47 -9.34 13.65
N GLY A 22 -0.23 -10.41 14.41
CA GLY A 22 -0.29 -10.41 15.88
C GLY A 22 -1.65 -10.79 16.46
N ASN A 23 -2.69 -10.95 15.63
CA ASN A 23 -3.95 -11.53 16.07
C ASN A 23 -3.80 -13.02 16.39
N ALA A 24 -4.63 -13.52 17.31
CA ALA A 24 -4.53 -14.89 17.80
C ALA A 24 -4.95 -15.91 16.73
N GLY A 25 -4.23 -17.04 16.65
CA GLY A 25 -4.56 -18.16 15.77
C GLY A 25 -3.72 -18.23 14.49
N ALA A 26 -2.81 -17.29 14.25
CA ALA A 26 -1.81 -17.40 13.19
C ALA A 26 -0.88 -18.61 13.41
N SER A 27 -0.45 -19.24 12.31
CA SER A 27 0.44 -20.41 12.31
C SER A 27 1.86 -20.12 12.82
N GLY A 28 2.29 -18.85 12.84
CA GLY A 28 3.62 -18.45 13.27
C GLY A 28 3.79 -16.95 13.45
N LEU A 29 5.04 -16.49 13.27
CA LEU A 29 5.45 -15.10 13.49
C LEU A 29 5.66 -14.30 12.19
N GLY A 30 5.27 -14.88 11.06
CA GLY A 30 5.39 -14.25 9.75
C GLY A 30 4.24 -13.27 9.50
N TYR A 31 4.46 -12.32 8.59
CA TYR A 31 3.40 -11.47 8.06
C TYR A 31 3.61 -11.15 6.59
N VAL A 32 2.51 -10.79 5.92
CA VAL A 32 2.53 -10.37 4.52
C VAL A 32 2.00 -8.94 4.44
N SER A 33 2.82 -8.05 3.89
CA SER A 33 2.44 -6.68 3.57
C SER A 33 1.83 -6.60 2.18
N VAL A 34 0.77 -5.82 2.03
CA VAL A 34 0.04 -5.58 0.77
C VAL A 34 -0.02 -4.07 0.53
N LEU A 35 0.31 -3.62 -0.68
CA LEU A 35 0.24 -2.20 -1.01
C LEU A 35 -1.19 -1.81 -1.39
N LYS A 36 -1.61 -0.64 -0.92
CA LYS A 36 -2.87 0.00 -1.29
C LYS A 36 -2.65 1.50 -1.43
N LEU A 37 -3.21 2.07 -2.50
CA LEU A 37 -3.17 3.50 -2.77
C LEU A 37 -4.52 3.92 -3.36
N GLN A 38 -5.27 4.81 -2.70
CA GLN A 38 -6.60 5.22 -3.12
C GLN A 38 -6.96 6.62 -2.61
N THR A 39 -7.85 7.30 -3.36
CA THR A 39 -8.51 8.53 -2.91
C THR A 39 -10.01 8.34 -2.81
N GLY A 40 -10.61 8.83 -1.73
CA GLY A 40 -12.05 8.80 -1.49
C GLY A 40 -12.64 10.20 -1.53
N LYS A 41 -13.85 10.35 -2.07
CA LYS A 41 -14.56 11.64 -2.16
C LYS A 41 -15.97 11.48 -1.63
N VAL A 42 -16.48 12.50 -0.96
CA VAL A 42 -17.87 12.61 -0.52
C VAL A 42 -18.42 13.99 -0.85
N ARG A 43 -19.73 14.10 -1.03
CA ARG A 43 -20.38 15.41 -1.14
C ARG A 43 -20.26 16.12 0.21
N ALA A 44 -19.96 17.41 0.17
CA ALA A 44 -19.82 18.23 1.37
C ALA A 44 -21.18 18.74 1.88
N ASP A 45 -22.08 17.81 2.23
CA ASP A 45 -23.44 18.07 2.72
C ASP A 45 -23.69 17.55 4.14
N MET A 46 -22.63 17.17 4.84
CA MET A 46 -22.62 16.73 6.25
C MET A 46 -21.74 17.68 7.08
N ASP A 47 -21.61 17.41 8.38
CA ASP A 47 -20.58 18.10 9.17
C ASP A 47 -19.17 17.62 8.79
N LYS A 48 -18.18 18.46 9.08
CA LYS A 48 -16.78 18.23 8.71
C LYS A 48 -16.22 16.89 9.21
N VAL A 49 -16.66 16.42 10.38
CA VAL A 49 -16.16 15.16 10.96
C VAL A 49 -16.72 13.98 10.18
N LEU A 50 -18.03 13.97 9.92
CA LEU A 50 -18.65 12.93 9.09
C LEU A 50 -18.13 12.96 7.64
N GLU A 51 -17.94 14.14 7.06
CA GLU A 51 -17.30 14.28 5.74
C GLU A 51 -15.90 13.61 5.72
N GLY A 52 -15.11 13.83 6.77
CA GLY A 52 -13.78 13.22 6.92
C GLY A 52 -13.84 11.70 7.04
N ILE A 53 -14.67 11.18 7.94
CA ILE A 53 -14.84 9.74 8.16
C ILE A 53 -15.32 9.05 6.88
N VAL A 54 -16.40 9.54 6.27
CA VAL A 54 -17.00 8.90 5.09
C VAL A 54 -16.06 8.97 3.88
N SER A 55 -15.28 10.05 3.70
CA SER A 55 -14.29 10.12 2.62
C SER A 55 -13.12 9.15 2.85
N TYR A 56 -12.67 9.00 4.09
CA TYR A 56 -11.65 8.03 4.48
C TYR A 56 -12.11 6.57 4.25
N ASP A 57 -13.29 6.20 4.77
CA ASP A 57 -13.87 4.86 4.58
C ASP A 57 -14.11 4.53 3.09
N ARG A 58 -14.43 5.54 2.26
CA ARG A 58 -14.50 5.36 0.81
C ARG A 58 -13.13 5.02 0.22
N ALA A 59 -12.05 5.65 0.68
CA ALA A 59 -10.70 5.27 0.24
C ALA A 59 -10.34 3.84 0.66
N GLU A 60 -10.73 3.40 1.87
CA GLU A 60 -10.53 2.03 2.35
C GLU A 60 -11.25 0.98 1.49
N THR A 61 -12.43 1.32 0.98
CA THR A 61 -13.29 0.37 0.26
C THR A 61 -13.09 0.37 -1.26
N LEU A 62 -12.48 1.41 -1.84
CA LEU A 62 -12.11 1.48 -3.26
C LEU A 62 -10.82 0.68 -3.56
N GLY A 63 -10.66 0.22 -4.81
CA GLY A 63 -9.51 -0.60 -5.20
C GLY A 63 -9.48 -1.93 -4.45
N ALA A 64 -8.33 -2.26 -3.83
CA ALA A 64 -8.23 -3.39 -2.91
C ALA A 64 -9.07 -3.13 -1.64
N TYR A 65 -10.07 -3.96 -1.42
CA TYR A 65 -11.04 -3.77 -0.33
C TYR A 65 -10.42 -4.07 1.04
N VAL A 66 -10.30 -3.03 1.87
CA VAL A 66 -9.84 -3.14 3.28
C VAL A 66 -10.82 -2.47 4.24
N GLY A 67 -12.08 -2.31 3.85
CA GLY A 67 -13.08 -1.66 4.70
C GLY A 67 -13.46 -2.51 5.92
N GLN A 68 -14.06 -1.85 6.91
CA GLN A 68 -14.57 -2.48 8.14
C GLN A 68 -13.48 -3.05 9.05
N ILE A 69 -12.23 -2.59 8.94
CA ILE A 69 -11.13 -2.99 9.84
C ILE A 69 -10.99 -2.01 11.01
N ASN A 70 -10.32 -2.46 12.06
CA ASN A 70 -9.72 -1.57 13.06
C ASN A 70 -8.27 -1.31 12.63
N MET A 71 -8.04 -0.24 11.88
CA MET A 71 -6.68 0.11 11.42
C MET A 71 -5.81 0.57 12.60
N VAL A 72 -4.66 -0.05 12.77
CA VAL A 72 -3.64 0.31 13.75
C VAL A 72 -2.44 0.90 13.02
N ALA A 73 -2.19 2.19 13.21
CA ALA A 73 -1.05 2.85 12.57
C ALA A 73 0.28 2.29 13.12
N ALA A 74 1.15 1.86 12.21
CA ALA A 74 2.48 1.33 12.50
C ALA A 74 3.56 2.03 11.67
N SER A 75 4.82 1.87 12.05
CA SER A 75 5.95 2.38 11.26
C SER A 75 6.11 1.63 9.94
N SER A 76 6.66 2.30 8.93
CA SER A 76 6.62 1.88 7.52
C SER A 76 7.58 0.76 7.11
N PHE A 77 7.93 -0.19 7.97
CA PHE A 77 8.90 -1.25 7.66
C PHE A 77 8.24 -2.61 7.35
N CYS A 78 8.81 -3.33 6.39
CA CYS A 78 8.58 -4.76 6.18
C CYS A 78 9.89 -5.50 6.47
N GLY A 79 10.02 -5.98 7.70
CA GLY A 79 11.25 -6.51 8.26
C GLY A 79 11.51 -7.99 7.95
N LEU A 80 12.38 -8.59 8.77
CA LEU A 80 12.88 -9.96 8.61
C LEU A 80 11.80 -11.04 8.61
N ASN A 81 10.71 -10.80 9.34
CA ASN A 81 9.54 -11.70 9.41
C ASN A 81 8.43 -11.27 8.42
N GLY A 82 8.70 -10.31 7.55
CA GLY A 82 7.73 -9.77 6.61
C GLY A 82 8.00 -10.23 5.19
N ALA A 83 6.94 -10.55 4.45
CA ALA A 83 6.97 -10.74 3.00
C ALA A 83 6.07 -9.69 2.33
N VAL A 84 6.18 -9.56 1.01
CA VAL A 84 5.42 -8.57 0.23
C VAL A 84 4.61 -9.30 -0.83
N TRP A 85 3.29 -9.17 -0.77
CA TRP A 85 2.38 -9.73 -1.77
C TRP A 85 2.57 -9.06 -3.12
N GLY A 86 2.59 -9.85 -4.20
CA GLY A 86 2.91 -9.37 -5.55
C GLY A 86 4.41 -9.32 -5.87
N TYR A 87 5.29 -9.43 -4.87
CA TYR A 87 6.75 -9.45 -5.08
C TYR A 87 7.38 -10.77 -4.62
N HIS A 88 7.31 -11.07 -3.32
CA HIS A 88 7.88 -12.28 -2.72
C HIS A 88 6.98 -13.49 -2.91
N LEU A 89 5.68 -13.28 -2.88
CA LEU A 89 4.64 -14.30 -3.06
C LEU A 89 3.55 -13.79 -4.00
N ALA A 90 2.92 -14.71 -4.72
CA ALA A 90 1.98 -14.39 -5.81
C ALA A 90 2.54 -13.30 -6.73
N ARG A 91 3.79 -13.48 -7.17
CA ARG A 91 4.57 -12.46 -7.87
C ARG A 91 3.83 -12.01 -9.12
N ALA A 92 3.68 -10.69 -9.26
CA ALA A 92 3.09 -10.10 -10.45
C ALA A 92 3.88 -10.49 -11.69
N GLU A 93 3.18 -10.81 -12.78
CA GLU A 93 3.77 -11.39 -13.99
C GLU A 93 4.92 -10.55 -14.54
N SER A 94 4.73 -9.24 -14.64
CA SER A 94 5.76 -8.31 -15.14
C SER A 94 7.02 -8.22 -14.28
N ILE A 95 6.90 -8.56 -12.99
CA ILE A 95 8.04 -8.66 -12.07
C ILE A 95 8.67 -10.05 -12.19
N ALA A 96 7.86 -11.11 -12.36
CA ALA A 96 8.32 -12.50 -12.44
C ALA A 96 9.10 -12.79 -13.73
N ASP A 97 8.64 -12.25 -14.86
CA ASP A 97 9.27 -12.41 -16.17
C ASP A 97 10.33 -11.33 -16.48
N ALA A 98 10.52 -10.38 -15.56
CA ALA A 98 11.42 -9.23 -15.67
C ALA A 98 11.12 -8.32 -16.89
N SER A 99 9.88 -8.28 -17.36
CA SER A 99 9.44 -7.38 -18.43
C SER A 99 9.24 -5.94 -17.95
N ILE A 100 9.01 -5.72 -16.66
CA ILE A 100 8.85 -4.37 -16.09
C ILE A 100 10.11 -3.52 -16.33
N GLN A 101 9.91 -2.32 -16.89
CA GLN A 101 10.99 -1.38 -17.16
C GLN A 101 11.09 -0.32 -16.06
N PRO A 102 12.31 0.11 -15.68
CA PRO A 102 12.49 1.26 -14.80
C PRO A 102 11.88 2.52 -15.43
N LEU A 103 11.16 3.30 -14.63
CA LEU A 103 10.70 4.63 -14.98
C LEU A 103 11.88 5.60 -15.06
N PHE A 104 12.80 5.50 -14.09
CA PHE A 104 14.03 6.28 -14.01
C PHE A 104 15.03 5.59 -13.07
N TYR A 105 16.19 6.23 -12.87
CA TYR A 105 17.20 5.78 -11.92
C TYR A 105 17.50 6.89 -10.91
N ARG A 106 17.80 6.48 -9.67
CA ARG A 106 18.31 7.35 -8.61
C ARG A 106 19.72 6.97 -8.25
N GLN A 107 20.59 7.96 -8.09
CA GLN A 107 21.97 7.72 -7.66
C GLN A 107 22.05 7.85 -6.15
N ARG A 108 22.42 6.76 -5.48
CA ARG A 108 22.73 6.77 -4.05
C ARG A 108 24.07 7.46 -3.81
N GLY A 109 24.30 7.96 -2.60
CA GLY A 109 25.52 8.71 -2.24
C GLY A 109 26.83 7.94 -2.44
N ASP A 110 26.80 6.61 -2.48
CA ASP A 110 27.93 5.73 -2.80
C ASP A 110 28.12 5.48 -4.31
N GLY A 111 27.31 6.11 -5.16
CA GLY A 111 27.37 6.01 -6.61
C GLY A 111 26.53 4.88 -7.22
N VAL A 112 25.88 4.04 -6.41
CA VAL A 112 25.01 2.97 -6.92
C VAL A 112 23.76 3.56 -7.59
N LYS A 113 23.46 3.08 -8.80
CA LYS A 113 22.23 3.44 -9.51
C LYS A 113 21.10 2.49 -9.11
N ILE A 114 20.09 3.04 -8.45
CA ILE A 114 18.89 2.33 -8.02
C ILE A 114 17.81 2.53 -9.10
N PRO A 115 17.34 1.44 -9.75
CA PRO A 115 16.21 1.54 -10.66
C PRO A 115 14.91 1.80 -9.89
N VAL A 116 14.10 2.72 -10.38
CA VAL A 116 12.77 3.03 -9.82
C VAL A 116 11.71 2.53 -10.79
N TYR A 117 10.77 1.73 -10.28
CA TYR A 117 9.71 1.08 -11.05
C TYR A 117 8.34 1.60 -10.61
N SER A 118 7.34 1.45 -11.47
CA SER A 118 5.94 1.63 -11.06
C SER A 118 5.54 0.55 -10.05
N VAL A 119 4.86 0.94 -8.98
CA VAL A 119 4.28 0.03 -7.98
C VAL A 119 2.93 -0.56 -8.43
N GLU A 120 2.40 -0.16 -9.59
CA GLU A 120 1.11 -0.63 -10.11
C GLU A 120 0.93 -2.15 -10.06
N PRO A 121 1.92 -2.99 -10.46
CA PRO A 121 1.75 -4.44 -10.40
C PRO A 121 1.53 -4.97 -8.97
N LEU A 122 2.04 -4.28 -7.95
CA LEU A 122 1.83 -4.65 -6.55
C LEU A 122 0.45 -4.18 -6.04
N LEU A 123 -0.02 -3.02 -6.49
CA LEU A 123 -1.38 -2.54 -6.22
C LEU A 123 -2.42 -3.49 -6.83
N ASP A 124 -2.17 -3.93 -8.06
CA ASP A 124 -3.00 -4.93 -8.74
C ASP A 124 -2.97 -6.29 -8.04
N ALA A 125 -1.80 -6.74 -7.58
CA ALA A 125 -1.70 -7.96 -6.79
C ALA A 125 -2.52 -7.87 -5.49
N GLY A 126 -2.49 -6.72 -4.81
CA GLY A 126 -3.32 -6.47 -3.62
C GLY A 126 -4.83 -6.50 -3.93
N ARG A 127 -5.24 -5.88 -5.04
CA ARG A 127 -6.62 -5.96 -5.53
C ARG A 127 -7.02 -7.39 -5.89
N ALA A 128 -6.11 -8.18 -6.45
CA ALA A 128 -6.35 -9.59 -6.76
C ALA A 128 -6.46 -10.48 -5.51
N LEU A 129 -5.82 -10.12 -4.40
CA LEU A 129 -5.93 -10.84 -3.13
C LEU A 129 -7.23 -10.50 -2.41
N PHE A 130 -7.47 -9.22 -2.14
CA PHE A 130 -8.59 -8.76 -1.31
C PHE A 130 -9.90 -8.65 -2.08
N GLY A 131 -9.82 -8.50 -3.40
CA GLY A 131 -10.97 -8.16 -4.23
C GLY A 131 -11.33 -6.67 -4.10
N THR A 132 -12.52 -6.33 -4.59
CA THR A 132 -13.09 -4.98 -4.58
C THR A 132 -14.36 -4.93 -3.74
N MET A 133 -14.95 -3.75 -3.54
CA MET A 133 -16.24 -3.62 -2.84
C MET A 133 -17.34 -4.50 -3.46
N GLY A 134 -17.41 -4.58 -4.79
CA GLY A 134 -18.45 -5.34 -5.51
C GLY A 134 -18.13 -6.82 -5.71
N GLU A 135 -16.85 -7.19 -5.60
CA GLU A 135 -16.38 -8.56 -5.80
C GLU A 135 -15.25 -8.83 -4.79
N ARG A 136 -15.64 -9.17 -3.56
CA ARG A 136 -14.69 -9.48 -2.48
C ARG A 136 -14.06 -10.86 -2.73
N ARG A 137 -12.80 -11.00 -2.33
CA ARG A 137 -12.06 -12.27 -2.36
C ARG A 137 -11.66 -12.65 -0.94
N PHE A 138 -10.41 -12.40 -0.55
CA PHE A 138 -9.88 -12.66 0.79
C PHE A 138 -9.55 -11.35 1.52
N PRO A 139 -10.48 -10.38 1.65
CA PRO A 139 -10.17 -9.13 2.33
C PRO A 139 -9.83 -9.39 3.81
N PRO A 140 -9.25 -8.42 4.53
CA PRO A 140 -9.15 -8.50 5.97
C PRO A 140 -10.51 -8.76 6.64
N LEU A 141 -10.53 -9.58 7.68
CA LEU A 141 -11.73 -9.92 8.45
C LEU A 141 -12.38 -8.63 9.03
N PRO A 142 -13.70 -8.43 8.87
CA PRO A 142 -14.39 -7.30 9.47
C PRO A 142 -14.21 -7.26 11.00
N GLY A 143 -13.76 -6.11 11.52
CA GLY A 143 -13.44 -5.89 12.93
C GLY A 143 -12.04 -6.36 13.35
N ALA A 144 -11.26 -6.97 12.45
CA ALA A 144 -9.87 -7.32 12.76
C ALA A 144 -9.02 -6.08 13.04
N HIS A 145 -8.08 -6.23 13.97
CA HIS A 145 -7.03 -5.24 14.20
C HIS A 145 -5.95 -5.45 13.15
N VAL A 146 -5.77 -4.50 12.24
CA VAL A 146 -4.85 -4.62 11.12
C VAL A 146 -3.80 -3.53 11.21
N ASN A 147 -2.54 -3.94 11.36
CA ASN A 147 -1.41 -3.02 11.38
C ASN A 147 -1.16 -2.48 9.97
N CYS A 148 -1.14 -1.16 9.82
CA CYS A 148 -0.88 -0.49 8.56
C CYS A 148 0.20 0.58 8.75
N ALA A 149 1.24 0.52 7.91
CA ALA A 149 1.93 1.73 7.52
C ALA A 149 0.90 2.55 6.74
N VAL A 150 0.53 3.71 7.28
CA VAL A 150 -0.53 4.53 6.71
C VAL A 150 -0.18 6.00 6.81
N LYS A 151 -0.36 6.70 5.69
CA LYS A 151 -0.48 8.14 5.67
C LYS A 151 -1.74 8.55 4.92
N SER A 152 -2.45 9.52 5.48
CA SER A 152 -3.71 10.01 4.93
C SER A 152 -3.77 11.53 4.99
N HIS A 153 -4.45 12.11 4.01
CA HIS A 153 -4.75 13.53 3.96
C HIS A 153 -6.23 13.73 3.62
N THR A 154 -6.85 14.74 4.23
CA THR A 154 -8.25 15.08 3.96
C THR A 154 -8.39 16.58 3.86
N VAL A 155 -9.01 17.03 2.78
CA VAL A 155 -9.17 18.45 2.47
C VAL A 155 -10.58 18.72 1.95
N LYS A 156 -11.14 19.89 2.28
CA LYS A 156 -12.44 20.31 1.77
C LYS A 156 -12.26 20.93 0.39
N GLY A 157 -13.03 20.43 -0.58
CA GLY A 157 -12.99 20.94 -1.95
C GLY A 157 -13.67 22.31 -2.13
N PRO A 158 -13.59 22.90 -3.34
CA PRO A 158 -12.99 22.31 -4.55
C PRO A 158 -11.45 22.40 -4.53
N THR A 159 -10.78 21.24 -4.61
CA THR A 159 -9.31 21.13 -4.74
C THR A 159 -8.95 19.76 -5.33
N SER A 160 -7.69 19.59 -5.72
CA SER A 160 -7.11 18.31 -6.14
C SER A 160 -6.42 17.65 -4.96
N ILE A 161 -6.59 16.33 -4.82
CA ILE A 161 -5.93 15.52 -3.78
C ILE A 161 -5.07 14.46 -4.45
N TRP A 162 -3.94 14.14 -3.84
CA TRP A 162 -3.00 13.14 -4.30
C TRP A 162 -2.51 12.28 -3.14
N CYS A 163 -2.06 11.08 -3.48
CA CYS A 163 -1.36 10.18 -2.57
C CYS A 163 -0.31 9.41 -3.36
N ALA A 164 0.81 9.09 -2.72
CA ALA A 164 1.91 8.32 -3.27
C ALA A 164 2.34 7.23 -2.29
N ILE A 165 2.78 6.10 -2.85
CA ILE A 165 3.42 5.02 -2.10
C ILE A 165 4.62 4.48 -2.88
N GLY A 166 5.74 4.32 -2.19
CA GLY A 166 6.95 3.66 -2.65
C GLY A 166 7.30 2.47 -1.78
N LEU A 167 8.03 1.51 -2.35
CA LEU A 167 8.60 0.38 -1.62
C LEU A 167 10.08 0.25 -1.99
N ALA A 168 10.96 0.53 -1.03
CA ALA A 168 12.38 0.28 -1.15
C ALA A 168 12.71 -1.13 -0.65
N MET A 169 13.36 -1.90 -1.51
CA MET A 169 13.78 -3.27 -1.22
C MET A 169 15.19 -3.27 -0.63
N ALA A 170 15.37 -3.91 0.52
CA ALA A 170 16.70 -4.07 1.12
C ALA A 170 17.59 -4.99 0.27
N GLU A 171 18.86 -4.61 0.09
CA GLU A 171 19.86 -5.45 -0.59
C GLU A 171 20.17 -6.72 0.21
N ASP A 172 20.26 -6.59 1.54
CA ASP A 172 20.44 -7.69 2.47
C ASP A 172 19.24 -7.80 3.42
N ARG A 173 18.25 -8.59 3.01
CA ARG A 173 17.05 -8.87 3.81
C ARG A 173 17.30 -9.72 5.05
N GLN A 174 18.51 -10.28 5.25
CA GLN A 174 18.85 -10.99 6.49
C GLN A 174 19.30 -10.03 7.60
N ARG A 175 19.55 -8.77 7.25
CA ARG A 175 19.95 -7.71 8.19
C ARG A 175 18.98 -6.54 8.21
N ASP A 176 18.55 -6.09 7.04
CA ASP A 176 17.85 -4.83 6.85
C ASP A 176 16.37 -5.06 6.48
N SER A 177 15.52 -4.11 6.86
CA SER A 177 14.08 -4.14 6.52
C SER A 177 13.83 -3.45 5.19
N ASN A 178 12.85 -3.93 4.43
CA ASN A 178 12.24 -3.12 3.38
C ASN A 178 11.54 -1.91 4.00
N LEU A 179 11.42 -0.83 3.23
CA LEU A 179 10.80 0.41 3.68
C LEU A 179 9.67 0.81 2.73
N PHE A 180 8.48 0.99 3.26
CA PHE A 180 7.40 1.74 2.62
C PHE A 180 7.64 3.24 2.82
N VAL A 181 7.44 4.01 1.76
CA VAL A 181 7.49 5.47 1.81
C VAL A 181 6.15 5.98 1.34
N GLU A 182 5.49 6.79 2.15
CA GLU A 182 4.11 7.21 1.92
C GLU A 182 4.01 8.72 2.02
N ASP A 183 3.28 9.32 1.09
CA ASP A 183 2.92 10.73 1.20
C ASP A 183 1.54 11.01 0.64
N ALA A 184 0.91 12.07 1.15
CA ALA A 184 -0.41 12.50 0.71
C ALA A 184 -0.60 13.99 0.97
N GLY A 185 -1.32 14.64 0.09
CA GLY A 185 -1.57 16.07 0.17
C GLY A 185 -2.62 16.55 -0.80
N ASP A 186 -2.91 17.83 -0.74
CA ASP A 186 -3.61 18.55 -1.79
C ASP A 186 -2.61 19.20 -2.76
N ALA A 187 -3.01 19.32 -4.02
CA ALA A 187 -2.23 20.05 -5.01
C ALA A 187 -2.65 21.52 -5.01
N PRO A 188 -1.74 22.45 -5.36
CA PRO A 188 -2.12 23.82 -5.66
C PRO A 188 -3.15 23.85 -6.80
N HIS A 189 -3.77 25.02 -7.04
CA HIS A 189 -4.65 25.16 -8.19
C HIS A 189 -3.84 25.00 -9.49
N LEU A 190 -4.09 23.89 -10.19
CA LEU A 190 -3.45 23.54 -11.47
C LEU A 190 -4.53 23.48 -12.56
N GLU A 191 -4.35 24.30 -13.58
CA GLU A 191 -5.35 24.56 -14.63
C GLU A 191 -5.46 23.41 -15.64
N SER A 192 -4.35 22.73 -15.93
CA SER A 192 -4.29 21.63 -16.90
C SER A 192 -3.98 20.28 -16.26
N ASP A 193 -4.32 19.19 -16.95
CA ASP A 193 -3.92 17.83 -16.53
C ASP A 193 -2.41 17.61 -16.73
N GLU A 194 -1.77 18.28 -17.70
CA GLU A 194 -0.32 18.23 -17.89
C GLU A 194 0.42 18.80 -16.68
N ASP A 195 -0.02 19.95 -16.14
CA ASP A 195 0.58 20.55 -14.94
C ASP A 195 0.42 19.65 -13.72
N ARG A 196 -0.72 18.95 -13.61
CA ARG A 196 -0.98 17.99 -12.53
C ARG A 196 -0.04 16.79 -12.61
N MET A 197 0.16 16.25 -13.81
CA MET A 197 1.09 15.15 -14.03
C MET A 197 2.53 15.57 -13.73
N ALA A 198 2.97 16.74 -14.20
CA ALA A 198 4.29 17.27 -13.90
C ALA A 198 4.51 17.50 -12.40
N TYR A 199 3.47 17.94 -11.69
CA TYR A 199 3.51 18.07 -10.23
C TYR A 199 3.68 16.72 -9.52
N LEU A 200 2.93 15.69 -9.94
CA LEU A 200 3.04 14.34 -9.37
C LEU A 200 4.40 13.69 -9.70
N GLU A 201 4.91 13.88 -10.91
CA GLU A 201 6.24 13.42 -11.30
C GLU A 201 7.32 14.07 -10.43
N ASN A 202 7.23 15.38 -10.19
CA ASN A 202 8.15 16.08 -9.29
C ASN A 202 8.08 15.52 -7.86
N LEU A 203 6.89 15.24 -7.33
CA LEU A 203 6.75 14.61 -6.00
C LEU A 203 7.42 13.23 -5.95
N MET A 204 7.17 12.39 -6.96
CA MET A 204 7.81 11.07 -7.08
C MET A 204 9.33 11.17 -7.13
N GLU A 205 9.88 12.26 -7.67
CA GLU A 205 11.31 12.47 -7.75
C GLU A 205 11.98 12.73 -6.39
N HIS A 206 11.21 13.23 -5.41
CA HIS A 206 11.67 13.68 -4.10
C HIS A 206 11.21 12.79 -2.94
N MET A 207 10.47 11.72 -3.24
CA MET A 207 10.04 10.67 -2.32
C MET A 207 11.14 9.62 -2.14
#